data_AF-A0A1Y2QD56-F1
#
_entry.id   AF-A0A1Y2QD56-F1
#
_cell.length_a   1.000
_cell.length_b   1.000
_cell.length_c   1.000
_cell.angle_alpha   90.00
_cell.angle_beta   90.00
_cell.angle_gamma   90.00
#
_symmetry.space_group_name_H-M   'P 1'
#
loop_
_entity.id
_entity.type
_entity.pdbx_description
1 polymer ?
#
loop_
_entity_poly.entity_id
_entity_poly.type
_entity_poly.pdbx_seq_one_letter_code
_entity_poly.pdbx_strand_id
1 'polypeptide(L)'
;MIRSNGIDLSAGRTGTDFGQGFYMTTSRNEALLSGGQAAGGRSLEVVEFRVPNAELGKLDSIHFGSAGPEWGDFVAFNRKLDVPYLPPSEWMPNPDMVTGPLFRRMGSSGPVAWPNRVPQTSIHSPNAVTIFDRYMVR
;
A
#
# COMPACT_ATOMS: atom_id res chain seq x y z
N MET A 1 -6.15 -10.20 -16.92
CA MET A 1 -6.03 -10.64 -15.51
C MET A 1 -4.60 -10.39 -15.06
N ILE A 2 -4.37 -10.09 -13.78
CA ILE A 2 -3.01 -9.75 -13.28
C ILE A 2 -1.99 -10.84 -13.61
N ARG A 3 -2.37 -12.12 -13.54
CA ARG A 3 -1.49 -13.26 -13.85
C ARG A 3 -0.98 -13.27 -15.30
N SER A 4 -1.73 -12.68 -16.22
CA SER A 4 -1.39 -12.66 -17.66
C SER A 4 -0.78 -11.34 -18.10
N ASN A 5 -1.17 -10.24 -17.44
CA ASN A 5 -0.85 -8.88 -17.90
C ASN A 5 0.15 -8.15 -16.99
N GLY A 6 0.49 -8.74 -15.84
CA GLY A 6 1.28 -8.08 -14.80
C GLY A 6 0.47 -7.07 -13.98
N ILE A 7 1.16 -6.39 -13.08
CA ILE A 7 0.59 -5.32 -12.24
C ILE A 7 0.47 -4.03 -13.06
N ASP A 8 -0.73 -3.45 -13.09
CA ASP A 8 -1.00 -2.13 -13.67
C ASP A 8 -1.25 -1.10 -12.56
N LEU A 9 -0.29 -0.20 -12.35
CA LEU A 9 -0.38 0.85 -11.32
C LEU A 9 -1.44 1.92 -11.64
N SER A 10 -1.79 2.10 -12.92
CA SER A 10 -2.78 3.09 -13.33
C SER A 10 -4.20 2.70 -12.91
N ALA A 11 -4.44 1.40 -12.69
CA ALA A 11 -5.69 0.88 -12.15
C ALA A 11 -5.87 1.16 -10.64
N GLY A 12 -4.80 1.60 -9.95
CA GLY A 12 -4.86 2.01 -8.55
C GLY A 12 -5.75 3.25 -8.36
N ARG A 13 -6.47 3.31 -7.23
CA ARG A 13 -7.24 4.51 -6.86
C ARG A 13 -6.32 5.60 -6.32
N THR A 14 -6.65 6.85 -6.61
CA THR A 14 -6.02 8.00 -5.95
C THR A 14 -6.65 8.22 -4.57
N GLY A 15 -5.98 8.96 -3.68
CA GLY A 15 -6.53 9.29 -2.35
C GLY A 15 -6.58 8.10 -1.37
N THR A 16 -5.77 7.07 -1.60
CA THR A 16 -5.57 5.93 -0.69
C THR A 16 -4.49 6.24 0.36
N ASP A 17 -4.38 5.37 1.36
CA ASP A 17 -3.54 5.61 2.56
C ASP A 17 -2.08 5.90 2.22
N PHE A 18 -1.53 5.20 1.23
CA PHE A 18 -0.14 5.33 0.78
C PHE A 18 -0.02 5.87 -0.64
N GLY A 19 -1.06 6.54 -1.14
CA GLY A 19 -1.09 7.07 -2.51
C GLY A 19 -1.41 6.01 -3.57
N GLN A 20 -1.55 6.46 -4.82
CA GLN A 20 -1.96 5.59 -5.93
C GLN A 20 -0.92 4.49 -6.17
N GLY A 21 -1.35 3.23 -6.16
CA GLY A 21 -0.45 2.10 -6.32
C GLY A 21 -1.17 0.76 -6.21
N PHE A 22 -0.38 -0.31 -6.19
CA PHE A 22 -0.86 -1.68 -6.04
C PHE A 22 -0.65 -2.15 -4.60
N TYR A 23 -1.75 -2.44 -3.89
CA TYR A 23 -1.77 -2.77 -2.46
C TYR A 23 -1.84 -4.28 -2.23
N MET A 24 -1.06 -4.73 -1.26
CA MET A 24 -0.91 -6.13 -0.88
C MET A 24 -0.66 -6.24 0.63
N THR A 25 -0.55 -7.48 1.11
CA THR A 25 -0.29 -7.80 2.51
C THR A 25 0.29 -9.20 2.60
N THR A 26 1.00 -9.48 3.69
CA THR A 26 1.57 -10.81 3.98
C THR A 26 0.54 -11.82 4.47
N SER A 27 -0.69 -11.37 4.80
CA SER A 27 -1.78 -12.24 5.25
C SER A 27 -2.79 -12.52 4.14
N ARG A 28 -2.93 -13.79 3.77
CA ARG A 28 -3.97 -14.22 2.80
C ARG A 28 -5.38 -13.82 3.24
N ASN A 29 -5.68 -13.94 4.53
CA ASN A 29 -6.99 -13.58 5.08
C ASN A 29 -7.25 -12.07 4.95
N GLU A 30 -6.22 -11.25 5.20
CA GLU A 30 -6.31 -9.81 5.05
C GLU A 30 -6.48 -9.38 3.59
N ALA A 31 -5.79 -10.07 2.66
CA ALA A 31 -5.95 -9.84 1.22
C ALA A 31 -7.40 -10.12 0.77
N LEU A 32 -7.99 -11.22 1.24
CA LEU A 32 -9.39 -11.57 0.97
C LEU A 32 -10.37 -10.57 1.59
N LEU A 33 -10.13 -10.15 2.83
CA LEU A 33 -11.00 -9.20 3.53
C LEU A 33 -10.96 -7.82 2.87
N SER A 34 -9.77 -7.32 2.55
CA SER A 34 -9.58 -6.03 1.86
C SER A 34 -10.14 -6.08 0.44
N GLY A 35 -9.87 -7.17 -0.30
CA GLY A 35 -10.42 -7.39 -1.64
C GLY A 35 -11.95 -7.54 -1.63
N GLY A 36 -12.53 -8.22 -0.64
CA GLY A 36 -13.97 -8.44 -0.52
C GLY A 36 -14.76 -7.15 -0.35
N GLN A 37 -14.23 -6.22 0.44
CA GLN A 37 -14.79 -4.88 0.57
C GLN A 37 -14.80 -4.12 -0.77
N ALA A 38 -13.77 -4.29 -1.60
CA ALA A 38 -13.67 -3.65 -2.92
C ALA A 38 -14.49 -4.34 -4.02
N ALA A 39 -14.64 -5.67 -3.95
CA ALA A 39 -15.26 -6.47 -5.01
C ALA A 39 -16.80 -6.40 -5.02
N GLY A 40 -17.44 -6.08 -3.90
CA GLY A 40 -18.90 -5.95 -3.84
C GLY A 40 -19.65 -7.22 -4.28
N GLY A 41 -19.11 -8.40 -3.96
CA GLY A 41 -19.69 -9.70 -4.33
C GLY A 41 -19.15 -10.34 -5.60
N ARG A 42 -18.20 -9.70 -6.31
CA ARG A 42 -17.48 -10.33 -7.43
C ARG A 42 -16.48 -11.39 -6.94
N SER A 43 -16.21 -12.39 -7.78
CA SER A 43 -15.18 -13.41 -7.51
C SER A 43 -13.81 -12.75 -7.37
N LEU A 44 -13.14 -13.03 -6.26
CA LEU A 44 -11.77 -12.57 -6.01
C LEU A 44 -10.78 -13.63 -6.45
N GLU A 45 -9.70 -13.17 -7.07
CA GLU A 45 -8.50 -13.97 -7.27
C GLU A 45 -7.42 -13.48 -6.31
N VAL A 46 -6.83 -14.40 -5.54
CA VAL A 46 -5.66 -14.10 -4.71
C VAL A 46 -4.41 -14.40 -5.53
N VAL A 47 -3.49 -13.44 -5.57
CA VAL A 47 -2.20 -13.55 -6.24
C VAL A 47 -1.13 -13.47 -5.17
N GLU A 48 -0.18 -14.41 -5.20
CA GLU A 48 0.91 -14.51 -4.23
C GLU A 48 2.22 -14.11 -4.91
N PHE A 49 3.07 -13.40 -4.16
CA PHE A 49 4.38 -12.96 -4.60
C PHE A 49 5.43 -13.50 -3.63
N ARG A 50 6.47 -14.15 -4.16
CA ARG A 50 7.59 -14.71 -3.37
C ARG A 50 8.87 -13.95 -3.67
N VAL A 51 8.91 -12.68 -3.30
CA VAL A 51 10.05 -11.78 -3.57
C VAL A 51 11.16 -12.03 -2.53
N PRO A 52 12.41 -12.33 -2.94
CA PRO A 52 13.53 -12.41 -2.01
C PRO A 52 13.82 -11.07 -1.32
N ASN A 53 14.20 -11.10 -0.03
CA ASN A 53 14.56 -9.89 0.72
C ASN A 53 15.67 -9.07 0.03
N ALA A 54 16.61 -9.73 -0.66
CA ALA A 54 17.67 -9.06 -1.41
C ALA A 54 17.16 -8.24 -2.60
N GLU A 55 16.00 -8.58 -3.16
CA GLU A 55 15.34 -7.80 -4.22
C GLU A 55 14.53 -6.65 -3.61
N LEU A 56 13.85 -6.88 -2.49
CA LEU A 56 13.15 -5.83 -1.75
C LEU A 56 14.12 -4.73 -1.27
N GLY A 57 15.32 -5.09 -0.85
CA GLY A 57 16.36 -4.15 -0.43
C GLY A 57 16.90 -3.25 -1.55
N LYS A 58 16.49 -3.46 -2.80
CA LYS A 58 16.83 -2.58 -3.94
C LYS A 58 15.79 -1.48 -4.17
N LEU A 59 14.64 -1.55 -3.49
CA LEU A 59 13.55 -0.59 -3.63
C LEU A 59 13.72 0.55 -2.64
N ASP A 60 13.50 1.78 -3.09
CA ASP A 60 13.34 2.91 -2.18
C ASP A 60 12.05 2.75 -1.38
N SER A 61 12.19 2.47 -0.08
CA SER A 61 11.11 1.91 0.73
C SER A 61 10.88 2.69 2.01
N ILE A 62 9.62 3.02 2.28
CA ILE A 62 9.19 3.59 3.56
C ILE A 62 8.51 2.52 4.41
N HIS A 63 8.88 2.43 5.68
CA HIS A 63 8.28 1.49 6.62
C HIS A 63 7.77 2.19 7.88
N PHE A 64 6.46 2.18 8.07
CA PHE A 64 5.80 2.62 9.29
C PHE A 64 5.55 1.42 10.20
N GLY A 65 6.35 1.26 11.26
CA GLY A 65 6.17 0.18 12.23
C GLY A 65 4.94 0.33 13.13
N SER A 66 4.34 1.52 13.20
CA SER A 66 3.14 1.81 13.99
C SER A 66 2.38 3.01 13.45
N ALA A 67 1.15 3.23 13.97
CA ALA A 67 0.29 4.35 13.60
C ALA A 67 0.67 5.63 14.38
N GLY A 68 1.93 6.06 14.26
CA GLY A 68 2.47 7.25 14.90
C GLY A 68 2.15 8.54 14.12
N PRO A 69 2.61 9.71 14.63
CA PRO A 69 2.41 11.00 13.99
C PRO A 69 2.88 11.04 12.53
N GLU A 70 4.08 10.53 12.25
CA GLU A 70 4.66 10.49 10.90
C GLU A 70 3.80 9.68 9.90
N TRP A 71 3.31 8.51 10.32
CA TRP A 71 2.36 7.73 9.52
C TRP A 71 1.06 8.51 9.30
N GLY A 72 0.58 9.21 10.33
CA GLY A 72 -0.61 10.05 10.23
C GLY A 72 -0.45 11.15 9.19
N ASP A 73 0.67 11.88 9.24
CA ASP A 73 0.98 12.93 8.28
C ASP A 73 1.10 12.38 6.85
N PHE A 74 1.72 11.20 6.69
CA PHE A 74 1.80 10.51 5.40
C PHE A 74 0.44 10.16 4.83
N VAL A 75 -0.45 9.59 5.66
CA VAL A 75 -1.81 9.25 5.27
C VAL A 75 -2.61 10.51 4.95
N ALA A 76 -2.49 11.57 5.77
CA ALA A 76 -3.19 12.82 5.56
C ALA A 76 -2.81 13.47 4.22
N PHE A 77 -1.51 13.49 3.92
CA PHE A 77 -0.97 13.95 2.64
C PHE A 77 -1.57 13.16 1.46
N ASN A 78 -1.46 11.84 1.47
CA ASN A 78 -1.90 11.00 0.35
C ASN A 78 -3.43 11.03 0.15
N ARG A 79 -4.19 11.10 1.25
CA ARG A 79 -5.64 11.21 1.24
C ARG A 79 -6.14 12.64 1.00
N LYS A 80 -5.24 13.62 0.82
CA LYS A 80 -5.52 15.05 0.63
C LYS A 80 -6.45 15.61 1.72
N LEU A 81 -6.16 15.24 2.96
CA LEU A 81 -6.84 15.80 4.11
C LEU A 81 -6.34 17.23 4.34
N ASP A 82 -7.22 18.08 4.87
CA ASP A 82 -6.89 19.46 5.15
C ASP A 82 -5.94 19.55 6.35
N VAL A 83 -4.62 19.55 6.08
CA VAL A 83 -3.56 19.64 7.09
C VAL A 83 -2.54 20.73 6.72
N PRO A 84 -2.10 21.56 7.68
CA PRO A 84 -1.24 22.72 7.43
C PRO A 84 0.26 22.34 7.38
N TYR A 85 0.65 21.42 6.50
CA TYR A 85 1.99 20.83 6.50
C TYR A 85 2.53 20.56 5.08
N LEU A 86 3.86 20.64 4.93
CA LEU A 86 4.60 20.28 3.71
C LEU A 86 5.21 18.87 3.86
N PRO A 87 5.01 17.95 2.90
CA PRO A 87 5.58 16.60 2.99
C PRO A 87 7.12 16.67 3.08
N PRO A 88 7.78 15.73 3.79
CA PRO A 88 9.22 15.64 3.82
C PRO A 88 9.71 15.29 2.42
N SER A 89 10.94 15.70 2.13
CA SER A 89 11.55 15.41 0.84
C SER A 89 11.66 13.91 0.55
N GLU A 90 11.84 13.05 1.55
CA GLU A 90 11.89 11.60 1.33
C GLU A 90 10.59 10.98 0.81
N TRP A 91 9.45 11.68 0.92
CA TRP A 91 8.18 11.21 0.34
C TRP A 91 8.02 11.66 -1.12
N MET A 92 9.00 12.39 -1.65
CA MET A 92 8.95 13.04 -2.96
C MET A 92 10.25 12.85 -3.78
N PRO A 93 10.17 12.29 -5.02
CA PRO A 93 9.00 11.65 -5.62
C PRO A 93 8.60 10.37 -4.87
N ASN A 94 7.38 9.88 -5.10
CA ASN A 94 6.82 8.72 -4.39
C ASN A 94 7.83 7.56 -4.29
N PRO A 95 8.00 6.96 -3.10
CA PRO A 95 8.88 5.80 -2.91
C PRO A 95 8.41 4.62 -3.75
N ASP A 96 9.32 3.69 -4.08
CA ASP A 96 8.99 2.46 -4.80
C ASP A 96 7.96 1.61 -4.04
N MET A 97 8.11 1.55 -2.71
CA MET A 97 7.31 0.72 -1.83
C MET A 97 7.02 1.42 -0.49
N VAL A 98 5.80 1.26 0.03
CA VAL A 98 5.42 1.72 1.38
C VAL A 98 4.81 0.55 2.14
N THR A 99 5.17 0.39 3.41
CA THR A 99 4.50 -0.59 4.30
C THR A 99 4.08 0.08 5.59
N GLY A 100 2.83 -0.15 6.04
CA GLY A 100 2.35 0.40 7.29
C GLY A 100 0.95 -0.04 7.70
N PRO A 101 0.47 0.46 8.85
CA PRO A 101 -0.90 0.25 9.32
C PRO A 101 -1.96 0.84 8.38
N LEU A 102 -3.16 0.26 8.38
CA LEU A 102 -4.29 0.73 7.57
C LEU A 102 -5.02 1.87 8.27
N PHE A 103 -5.39 2.90 7.52
CA PHE A 103 -6.20 4.00 8.03
C PHE A 103 -7.67 3.59 8.18
N ARG A 104 -8.28 3.93 9.32
CA ARG A 104 -9.71 3.72 9.58
C ARG A 104 -10.52 4.98 9.36
N ARG A 105 -10.12 6.07 10.01
CA ARG A 105 -10.86 7.33 10.04
C ARG A 105 -9.99 8.46 10.58
N MET A 106 -10.44 9.70 10.37
CA MET A 106 -9.95 10.84 11.14
C MET A 106 -10.59 10.86 12.52
N GLY A 107 -9.77 10.91 13.56
CA GLY A 107 -10.18 11.26 14.91
C GLY A 107 -9.92 12.73 15.21
N SER A 108 -10.32 13.18 16.40
CA SER A 108 -10.08 14.56 16.87
C SER A 108 -8.58 14.89 16.99
N SER A 109 -7.74 13.88 17.22
CA SER A 109 -6.29 14.01 17.37
C SER A 109 -5.52 13.62 16.11
N GLY A 110 -6.21 13.43 14.97
CA GLY A 110 -5.60 13.04 13.70
C GLY A 110 -5.99 11.62 13.24
N PRO A 111 -5.24 11.06 12.28
CA PRO A 111 -5.53 9.75 11.68
C PRO A 111 -5.53 8.62 12.70
N VAL A 112 -6.54 7.76 12.62
CA VAL A 112 -6.70 6.58 13.49
C VAL A 112 -6.60 5.34 12.63
N ALA A 113 -5.70 4.43 12.98
CA ALA A 113 -5.55 3.15 12.29
C ALA A 113 -6.70 2.17 12.60
N TRP A 114 -6.90 1.20 11.72
CA TRP A 114 -7.80 0.09 11.98
C TRP A 114 -7.24 -0.82 13.08
N PRO A 115 -7.98 -1.05 14.19
CA PRO A 115 -7.54 -2.01 15.19
C PRO A 115 -7.64 -3.43 14.61
N ASN A 116 -6.68 -4.29 14.98
CA ASN A 116 -6.65 -5.72 14.65
C ASN A 116 -6.57 -6.04 13.13
N ARG A 117 -6.07 -5.10 12.32
CA ARG A 117 -5.73 -5.35 10.91
C ARG A 117 -4.21 -5.47 10.79
N VAL A 118 -3.74 -6.39 9.96
CA VAL A 118 -2.30 -6.50 9.70
C VAL A 118 -1.85 -5.41 8.73
N PRO A 119 -0.57 -5.00 8.73
CA PRO A 119 -0.07 -4.00 7.81
C PRO A 119 -0.34 -4.33 6.33
N GLN A 120 -0.45 -3.26 5.54
CA GLN A 120 -0.45 -3.32 4.09
C GLN A 120 0.88 -2.83 3.55
N THR A 121 1.24 -3.38 2.39
CA THR A 121 2.36 -2.94 1.58
C THR A 121 1.80 -2.46 0.24
N SER A 122 2.24 -1.31 -0.25
CA SER A 122 1.90 -0.81 -1.58
C SER A 122 3.15 -0.55 -2.40
N ILE A 123 3.06 -0.77 -3.71
CA ILE A 123 4.10 -0.43 -4.66
C ILE A 123 3.61 0.65 -5.63
N HIS A 124 4.53 1.53 -6.05
CA HIS A 124 4.19 2.77 -6.76
C HIS A 124 5.03 3.02 -8.01
N SER A 125 6.05 2.20 -8.29
CA SER A 125 6.95 2.42 -9.41
C SER A 125 7.02 1.24 -10.39
N PRO A 126 7.41 1.49 -11.66
CA PRO A 126 7.69 0.43 -12.62
C PRO A 126 8.81 -0.53 -12.18
N ASN A 127 9.77 -0.03 -11.39
CA ASN A 127 10.86 -0.85 -10.85
C ASN A 127 10.32 -1.89 -9.87
N ALA A 128 9.48 -1.45 -8.92
CA ALA A 128 8.80 -2.35 -7.99
C ALA A 128 7.90 -3.35 -8.74
N VAL A 129 7.11 -2.90 -9.71
CA VAL A 129 6.29 -3.79 -10.56
C VAL A 129 7.13 -4.88 -11.22
N THR A 130 8.26 -4.51 -11.82
CA THR A 130 9.17 -5.45 -12.50
C THR A 130 9.68 -6.53 -11.55
N ILE A 131 10.01 -6.15 -10.31
CA ILE A 131 10.43 -7.11 -9.28
C ILE A 131 9.26 -8.00 -8.88
N PHE A 132 8.10 -7.45 -8.55
CA PHE A 132 6.96 -8.23 -8.09
C PHE A 132 6.43 -9.18 -9.16
N ASP A 133 6.25 -8.72 -10.40
CA ASP A 133 5.79 -9.57 -11.51
C ASP A 133 6.72 -10.76 -11.79
N ARG A 134 8.04 -10.55 -11.65
CA ARG A 134 9.04 -11.63 -11.79
C ARG A 134 8.83 -12.76 -10.78
N TYR A 135 8.40 -12.43 -9.56
CA TYR A 135 8.23 -13.37 -8.45
C TYR A 135 6.77 -13.69 -8.14
N MET A 136 5.86 -13.40 -9.08
CA MET A 136 4.46 -13.79 -8.98
C MET A 136 4.34 -15.32 -9.10
N VAL A 137 3.69 -15.95 -8.12
CA VAL A 137 3.41 -17.39 -8.13
C VAL A 137 2.30 -17.65 -9.14
N ARG A 138 2.61 -18.39 -10.19
CA ARG A 138 1.66 -18.74 -11.27
C ARG A 138 0.66 -19.80 -10.86
#